data_AF-A0A0X3VTK5-F1
#
_entry.id   AF-A0A0X3VTK5-F1
#
_cell.length_a   1.000
_cell.length_b   1.000
_cell.length_c   1.000
_cell.angle_alpha   90.00
_cell.angle_beta   90.00
_cell.angle_gamma   90.00
#
_symmetry.space_group_name_H-M   'P 1'
#
loop_
_entity.id
_entity.type
_entity.pdbx_description
1 polymer ?
#
loop_
_entity_poly.entity_id
_entity_poly.type
_entity_poly.pdbx_seq_one_letter_code
_entity_poly.pdbx_strand_id
1 'polypeptide(L)'
;MVGSAVARRAIDAGLHVVLSNSRGPETLAGLVAELGDRATAATPAEAANAGDLVLAAVPLAQHERLPRAELAGKTVIDPMNYALYPGFSIPELDNNELTSSELVQRHLADSRVVKALHNYGTKGLLEMFRPAGADDRTALPLHGDDATAKKEVADLLDVLGFDAVDLGTLAESWRTGPNTPLYALAYIEQPPSGLTPQEFVAYAQQADAVPVPAARVKELAAATVRGPAGFQL
;
A
#
# COMPACT_ATOMS: atom_id res chain seq x y z
N MET A 1 4.32 2.95 10.58
CA MET A 1 3.42 3.31 9.45
C MET A 1 4.03 2.83 8.15
N VAL A 2 3.22 2.53 7.12
CA VAL A 2 3.73 2.00 5.83
C VAL A 2 4.75 2.93 5.19
N GLY A 3 4.50 4.25 5.15
CA GLY A 3 5.41 5.21 4.53
C GLY A 3 6.82 5.22 5.13
N SER A 4 6.94 5.15 6.47
CA SER A 4 8.26 5.09 7.11
C SER A 4 8.96 3.74 6.92
N ALA A 5 8.21 2.64 6.84
CA ALA A 5 8.79 1.33 6.57
C ALA A 5 9.33 1.24 5.13
N VAL A 6 8.55 1.71 4.16
CA VAL A 6 8.97 1.76 2.75
C VAL A 6 10.17 2.69 2.58
N ALA A 7 10.18 3.86 3.22
CA ALA A 7 11.33 4.77 3.19
C ALA A 7 12.62 4.10 3.68
N ARG A 8 12.57 3.38 4.80
CA ARG A 8 13.72 2.61 5.31
C ARG A 8 14.17 1.53 4.33
N ARG A 9 13.27 0.87 3.60
CA ARG A 9 13.64 -0.15 2.60
C ARG A 9 14.19 0.46 1.33
N ALA A 10 13.62 1.56 0.87
CA ALA A 10 14.14 2.30 -0.26
C ALA A 10 15.58 2.81 0.00
N ILE A 11 15.85 3.34 1.19
CA ILE A 11 17.20 3.80 1.59
C ILE A 11 18.19 2.64 1.65
N ASP A 12 17.82 1.51 2.27
CA ASP A 12 18.67 0.31 2.32
C ASP A 12 18.95 -0.26 0.92
N ALA A 13 17.99 -0.14 0.01
CA ALA A 13 18.13 -0.50 -1.40
C ALA A 13 18.87 0.56 -2.25
N GLY A 14 19.35 1.65 -1.64
CA GLY A 14 20.16 2.67 -2.29
C GLY A 14 19.39 3.79 -3.01
N LEU A 15 18.06 3.85 -2.83
CA LEU A 15 17.20 4.88 -3.42
C LEU A 15 17.24 6.18 -2.62
N HIS A 16 16.94 7.30 -3.29
CA HIS A 16 16.67 8.58 -2.64
C HIS A 16 15.19 8.67 -2.25
N VAL A 17 14.90 9.24 -1.08
CA VAL A 17 13.54 9.36 -0.56
C VAL A 17 13.25 10.78 -0.12
N VAL A 18 12.15 11.35 -0.62
CA VAL A 18 11.61 12.63 -0.15
C VAL A 18 10.36 12.34 0.69
N LEU A 19 10.45 12.57 1.99
CA LEU A 19 9.35 12.39 2.93
C LEU A 19 8.50 13.66 2.99
N SER A 20 7.18 13.49 3.11
CA SER A 20 6.27 14.59 3.43
C SER A 20 5.18 14.12 4.38
N ASN A 21 4.59 15.06 5.11
CA ASN A 21 3.40 14.83 5.92
C ASN A 21 2.57 16.12 6.00
N SER A 22 1.40 16.04 6.64
CA SER A 22 0.49 17.19 6.79
C SER A 22 0.89 18.19 7.89
N ARG A 23 1.93 17.90 8.67
CA ARG A 23 2.37 18.69 9.83
C ARG A 23 3.61 19.55 9.54
N GLY A 24 4.16 19.46 8.33
CA GLY A 24 5.33 20.21 7.90
C GLY A 24 6.62 19.37 7.92
N PRO A 25 7.56 19.64 7.01
CA PRO A 25 8.81 18.89 6.87
C PRO A 25 9.69 18.92 8.13
N GLU A 26 9.63 19.97 8.93
CA GLU A 26 10.35 20.11 10.19
C GLU A 26 9.97 19.01 11.21
N THR A 27 8.73 18.51 11.15
CA THR A 27 8.29 17.41 12.02
C THR A 27 8.89 16.05 11.65
N LEU A 28 9.55 15.96 10.50
CA LEU A 28 10.21 14.76 10.00
C LEU A 28 11.73 14.78 10.23
N ALA A 29 12.29 15.84 10.83
CA ALA A 29 13.73 16.00 11.01
C ALA A 29 14.39 14.80 11.71
N GLY A 30 13.75 14.24 12.73
CA GLY A 30 14.26 13.04 13.42
C GLY A 30 14.32 11.81 12.52
N LEU A 31 13.29 11.59 11.70
CA LEU A 31 13.26 10.47 10.76
C LEU A 31 14.27 10.66 9.62
N VAL A 32 14.42 11.87 9.10
CA VAL A 32 15.44 12.18 8.09
C VAL A 32 16.84 11.94 8.64
N ALA A 33 17.14 12.41 9.85
CA ALA A 33 18.43 12.19 10.50
C ALA A 33 18.73 10.70 10.72
N GLU A 34 17.70 9.91 11.05
CA GLU A 34 17.81 8.46 11.18
C GLU A 34 18.09 7.75 9.85
N LEU A 35 17.46 8.19 8.76
CA LEU A 35 17.61 7.59 7.42
C LEU A 35 18.89 8.02 6.69
N GLY A 36 19.50 9.14 7.08
CA GLY A 36 20.76 9.62 6.54
C GLY A 36 20.64 10.35 5.20
N ASP A 37 21.78 10.50 4.51
CA ASP A 37 21.98 11.47 3.42
C ASP A 37 21.10 11.28 2.18
N ARG A 38 20.49 10.10 2.02
CA ARG A 38 19.57 9.83 0.91
C ARG A 38 18.12 10.21 1.22
N ALA A 39 17.82 10.64 2.43
CA ALA A 39 16.50 11.09 2.84
C ALA A 39 16.43 12.61 2.99
N THR A 40 15.34 13.21 2.52
CA THR A 40 15.00 14.61 2.77
C THR A 40 13.53 14.73 3.20
N ALA A 41 13.15 15.88 3.76
CA ALA A 41 11.77 16.19 4.05
C ALA A 41 11.34 17.43 3.28
N ALA A 42 10.11 17.41 2.75
CA ALA A 42 9.53 18.51 1.98
C ALA A 42 8.01 18.62 2.27
N THR A 43 7.39 19.67 1.73
CA THR A 43 5.92 19.73 1.67
C THR A 43 5.36 18.65 0.74
N PRO A 44 4.06 18.28 0.86
CA PRO A 44 3.44 17.30 -0.04
C PRO A 44 3.59 17.65 -1.53
N ALA A 45 3.45 18.93 -1.90
CA ALA A 45 3.58 19.39 -3.28
C ALA A 45 5.04 19.25 -3.79
N GLU A 46 6.02 19.64 -2.98
CA GLU A 46 7.44 19.48 -3.33
C GLU A 46 7.85 18.02 -3.45
N ALA A 47 7.40 17.16 -2.53
CA ALA A 47 7.66 15.72 -2.58
C ALA A 47 7.01 15.07 -3.81
N ALA A 48 5.77 15.46 -4.14
CA ALA A 48 5.10 15.00 -5.35
C ALA A 48 5.87 15.39 -6.62
N ASN A 49 6.34 16.65 -6.71
CA ASN A 49 7.14 17.11 -7.84
C ASN A 49 8.47 16.36 -7.97
N ALA A 50 9.19 16.16 -6.86
CA ALA A 50 10.52 15.56 -6.84
C ALA A 50 10.52 14.03 -7.08
N GLY A 51 9.45 13.32 -6.70
CA GLY A 51 9.40 11.86 -6.80
C GLY A 51 9.16 11.38 -8.23
N ASP A 52 9.96 10.42 -8.69
CA ASP A 52 9.71 9.67 -9.93
C ASP A 52 8.50 8.74 -9.78
N LEU A 53 8.43 8.05 -8.64
CA LEU A 53 7.27 7.29 -8.14
C LEU A 53 6.84 7.88 -6.79
N VAL A 54 5.53 7.99 -6.55
CA VAL A 54 5.00 8.56 -5.30
C VAL A 54 4.17 7.55 -4.52
N LEU A 55 4.52 7.31 -3.26
CA LEU A 55 3.71 6.51 -2.33
C LEU A 55 2.73 7.41 -1.55
N ALA A 56 1.44 7.27 -1.80
CA ALA A 56 0.38 8.05 -1.15
C ALA A 56 -0.04 7.44 0.21
N ALA A 57 0.87 7.44 1.19
CA ALA A 57 0.66 6.81 2.50
C ALA A 57 -0.17 7.66 3.49
N VAL A 58 -1.42 7.99 3.12
CA VAL A 58 -2.38 8.74 3.96
C VAL A 58 -3.61 7.89 4.31
N PRO A 59 -4.41 8.24 5.31
CA PRO A 59 -5.75 7.65 5.48
C PRO A 59 -6.62 7.91 4.25
N LEU A 60 -7.44 6.94 3.82
CA LEU A 60 -8.33 7.11 2.65
C LEU A 60 -9.27 8.32 2.82
N ALA A 61 -9.71 8.62 4.05
CA ALA A 61 -10.51 9.80 4.36
C ALA A 61 -9.81 11.14 4.06
N GLN A 62 -8.52 11.12 3.71
CA GLN A 62 -7.71 12.29 3.38
C GLN A 62 -7.20 12.24 1.93
N HIS A 63 -7.69 11.33 1.08
CA HIS A 63 -7.22 11.17 -0.30
C HIS A 63 -7.35 12.47 -1.13
N GLU A 64 -8.38 13.29 -0.88
CA GLU A 64 -8.57 14.57 -1.57
C GLU A 64 -7.49 15.61 -1.24
N ARG A 65 -6.70 15.40 -0.17
CA ARG A 65 -5.55 16.26 0.16
C ARG A 65 -4.32 15.96 -0.67
N LEU A 66 -4.32 14.89 -1.45
CA LEU A 66 -3.21 14.57 -2.34
C LEU A 66 -3.08 15.69 -3.41
N PRO A 67 -1.87 16.19 -3.68
CA PRO A 67 -1.63 17.33 -4.57
C PRO A 67 -1.84 16.92 -6.05
N ARG A 68 -3.10 17.00 -6.52
CA ARG A 68 -3.50 16.51 -7.84
C ARG A 68 -2.67 17.10 -8.98
N ALA A 69 -2.39 18.41 -8.95
CA ALA A 69 -1.70 19.09 -10.04
C ALA A 69 -0.25 18.61 -10.15
N GLU A 70 0.45 18.47 -9.03
CA GLU A 70 1.84 18.01 -8.94
C GLU A 70 1.99 16.51 -9.22
N LEU A 71 0.92 15.74 -9.01
CA LEU A 71 0.87 14.31 -9.32
C LEU A 71 0.44 14.00 -10.76
N ALA A 72 0.04 15.00 -11.55
CA ALA A 72 -0.39 14.79 -12.92
C ALA A 72 0.73 14.11 -13.75
N GLY A 73 0.37 13.06 -14.48
CA GLY A 73 1.26 12.22 -15.27
C GLY A 73 2.12 11.25 -14.48
N LYS A 74 2.16 11.31 -13.14
CA LYS A 74 3.02 10.44 -12.31
C LYS A 74 2.36 9.11 -11.98
N THR A 75 3.20 8.11 -11.69
CA THR A 75 2.77 6.84 -11.09
C THR A 75 2.63 7.03 -9.59
N VAL A 76 1.44 6.73 -9.06
CA VAL A 76 1.09 6.89 -7.65
C VAL A 76 0.73 5.54 -7.05
N ILE A 77 1.53 5.09 -6.08
CA ILE A 77 1.28 3.88 -5.32
C ILE A 77 0.26 4.19 -4.22
N ASP A 78 -0.88 3.49 -4.25
CA ASP A 78 -1.97 3.58 -3.30
C ASP A 78 -1.94 2.40 -2.29
N PRO A 79 -1.44 2.60 -1.05
CA PRO A 79 -1.50 1.62 0.02
C PRO A 79 -2.77 1.75 0.88
N MET A 80 -3.74 2.57 0.49
CA MET A 80 -4.88 2.93 1.32
C MET A 80 -5.94 1.82 1.33
N ASN A 81 -6.73 1.80 2.40
CA ASN A 81 -7.83 0.86 2.55
C ASN A 81 -9.09 1.63 2.97
N TYR A 82 -10.24 1.25 2.39
CA TYR A 82 -11.53 1.63 2.94
C TYR A 82 -11.79 0.76 4.17
N ALA A 83 -11.73 1.36 5.35
CA ALA A 83 -11.70 0.64 6.62
C ALA A 83 -12.29 1.50 7.75
N LEU A 84 -12.27 0.96 8.97
CA LEU A 84 -12.86 1.47 10.22
C LEU A 84 -12.45 2.92 10.56
N TYR A 85 -13.11 3.88 9.93
CA TYR A 85 -13.00 5.30 10.26
C TYR A 85 -14.36 5.78 10.79
N PRO A 86 -14.50 6.01 12.10
CA PRO A 86 -15.73 6.55 12.66
C PRO A 86 -16.12 7.85 11.95
N GLY A 87 -17.34 7.89 11.40
CA GLY A 87 -17.87 9.07 10.72
C GLY A 87 -17.38 9.28 9.28
N PHE A 88 -16.66 8.33 8.68
CA PHE A 88 -16.30 8.35 7.27
C PHE A 88 -16.95 7.17 6.54
N SER A 89 -17.87 7.47 5.64
CA SER A 89 -18.50 6.53 4.73
C SER A 89 -18.71 7.20 3.38
N ILE A 90 -18.62 6.41 2.32
CA ILE A 90 -18.86 6.85 0.95
C ILE A 90 -19.86 5.86 0.35
N PRO A 91 -21.09 6.30 0.00
CA PRO A 91 -22.14 5.42 -0.49
C PRO A 91 -21.71 4.51 -1.64
N GLU A 92 -20.94 5.02 -2.62
CA GLU A 92 -20.46 4.19 -3.73
C GLU A 92 -19.49 3.07 -3.29
N LEU A 93 -18.72 3.30 -2.21
CA LEU A 93 -17.87 2.25 -1.64
C LEU A 93 -18.69 1.25 -0.83
N ASP A 94 -19.63 1.74 -0.02
CA ASP A 94 -20.53 0.90 0.79
C ASP A 94 -21.39 -0.02 -0.07
N ASN A 95 -21.85 0.47 -1.22
CA ASN A 95 -22.66 -0.28 -2.17
C ASN A 95 -21.83 -1.12 -3.16
N ASN A 96 -20.50 -1.20 -3.00
CA ASN A 96 -19.61 -1.91 -3.92
C ASN A 96 -19.66 -1.39 -5.38
N GLU A 97 -20.14 -0.18 -5.62
CA GLU A 97 -20.15 0.47 -6.94
C GLU A 97 -18.76 0.93 -7.37
N LEU A 98 -17.86 1.13 -6.39
CA LEU A 98 -16.50 1.59 -6.59
C LEU A 98 -15.55 0.90 -5.60
N THR A 99 -14.30 0.66 -5.99
CA THR A 99 -13.23 0.27 -5.07
C THR A 99 -12.54 1.50 -4.47
N SER A 100 -11.86 1.33 -3.33
CA SER A 100 -11.13 2.45 -2.70
C SER A 100 -10.09 3.08 -3.62
N SER A 101 -9.46 2.28 -4.47
CA SER A 101 -8.41 2.77 -5.37
C SER A 101 -8.97 3.40 -6.64
N GLU A 102 -10.16 2.99 -7.10
CA GLU A 102 -10.89 3.74 -8.13
C GLU A 102 -11.35 5.13 -7.61
N LEU A 103 -11.69 5.25 -6.32
CA LEU A 103 -11.95 6.56 -5.70
C LEU A 103 -10.71 7.45 -5.74
N VAL A 104 -9.55 6.89 -5.40
CA VAL A 104 -8.27 7.63 -5.44
C VAL A 104 -7.94 8.04 -6.88
N GLN A 105 -8.12 7.14 -7.85
CA GLN A 105 -7.94 7.44 -9.28
C GLN A 105 -8.90 8.52 -9.78
N ARG A 106 -10.13 8.60 -9.24
CA ARG A 106 -11.09 9.67 -9.57
C ARG A 106 -10.58 11.04 -9.13
N HIS A 107 -9.98 11.16 -7.94
CA HIS A 107 -9.34 12.40 -7.49
C HIS A 107 -8.08 12.71 -8.29
N LEU A 108 -7.24 11.70 -8.53
CA LEU A 108 -5.99 11.80 -9.29
C LEU A 108 -6.21 11.45 -10.77
N ALA A 109 -7.23 12.06 -11.40
CA ALA A 109 -7.67 11.70 -12.75
C ALA A 109 -6.58 11.78 -13.83
N ASP A 110 -5.57 12.61 -13.60
CA ASP A 110 -4.45 12.84 -14.52
C ASP A 110 -3.20 12.03 -14.14
N SER A 111 -3.25 11.21 -13.09
CA SER A 111 -2.18 10.32 -12.62
C SER A 111 -2.45 8.86 -13.00
N ARG A 112 -1.45 8.00 -12.83
CA ARG A 112 -1.53 6.55 -13.02
C ARG A 112 -1.50 5.85 -11.66
N VAL A 113 -2.66 5.56 -11.08
CA VAL A 113 -2.75 4.96 -9.73
C VAL A 113 -2.52 3.45 -9.81
N VAL A 114 -1.69 2.93 -8.90
CA VAL A 114 -1.45 1.50 -8.72
C VAL A 114 -1.65 1.15 -7.26
N LYS A 115 -2.61 0.28 -6.96
CA LYS A 115 -2.78 -0.25 -5.60
C LYS A 115 -1.70 -1.26 -5.30
N ALA A 116 -0.91 -1.04 -4.25
CA ALA A 116 0.08 -1.98 -3.74
C ALA A 116 0.44 -1.63 -2.29
N LEU A 117 1.08 -2.54 -1.56
CA LEU A 117 1.53 -2.36 -0.17
C LEU A 117 0.41 -2.15 0.86
N HIS A 118 -0.86 -2.17 0.45
CA HIS A 118 -2.03 -1.98 1.31
C HIS A 118 -2.30 -3.16 2.23
N ASN A 119 -1.78 -4.33 1.88
CA ASN A 119 -2.14 -5.62 2.47
C ASN A 119 -1.03 -6.24 3.33
N TYR A 120 0.14 -5.60 3.42
CA TYR A 120 1.32 -6.13 4.08
C TYR A 120 1.79 -5.25 5.24
N GLY A 121 2.03 -5.86 6.40
CA GLY A 121 2.37 -5.15 7.62
C GLY A 121 3.75 -4.52 7.61
N THR A 122 3.96 -3.47 8.40
CA THR A 122 5.26 -2.77 8.48
C THR A 122 6.38 -3.65 9.02
N LYS A 123 6.06 -4.57 9.93
CA LYS A 123 7.01 -5.55 10.45
C LYS A 123 7.53 -6.46 9.34
N GLY A 124 6.62 -7.05 8.57
CA GLY A 124 6.95 -7.84 7.38
C GLY A 124 7.77 -7.06 6.34
N LEU A 125 7.45 -5.79 6.07
CA LEU A 125 8.23 -4.95 5.16
C LEU A 125 9.69 -4.78 5.62
N LEU A 126 9.92 -4.71 6.93
CA LEU A 126 11.24 -4.46 7.50
C LEU A 126 12.07 -5.72 7.75
N GLU A 127 11.43 -6.88 7.90
CA GLU A 127 12.08 -8.13 8.32
C GLU A 127 12.12 -9.22 7.23
N MET A 128 11.20 -9.19 6.28
CA MET A 128 11.01 -10.28 5.28
C MET A 128 11.49 -9.92 3.87
N PHE A 129 12.22 -8.82 3.69
CA PHE A 129 12.83 -8.52 2.41
C PHE A 129 13.86 -9.60 2.06
N ARG A 130 13.89 -10.03 0.79
CA ARG A 130 14.81 -11.05 0.29
C ARG A 130 15.39 -10.65 -1.07
N PRO A 131 16.62 -11.06 -1.40
CA PRO A 131 17.17 -10.86 -2.73
C PRO A 131 16.31 -11.58 -3.78
N ALA A 132 16.38 -11.11 -5.02
CA ALA A 132 15.67 -11.72 -6.13
C ALA A 132 16.00 -13.21 -6.28
N GLY A 133 14.97 -14.03 -6.46
CA GLY A 133 15.09 -15.48 -6.63
C GLY A 133 15.22 -16.30 -5.34
N ALA A 134 15.17 -15.68 -4.16
CA ALA A 134 15.10 -16.43 -2.90
C ALA A 134 13.79 -17.22 -2.78
N ASP A 135 13.87 -18.47 -2.34
CA ASP A 135 12.70 -19.37 -2.23
C ASP A 135 11.66 -18.90 -1.19
N ASP A 136 12.09 -18.12 -0.19
CA ASP A 136 11.25 -17.58 0.87
C ASP A 136 10.82 -16.12 0.62
N ARG A 137 10.89 -15.65 -0.64
CA ARG A 137 10.48 -14.29 -1.00
C ARG A 137 8.96 -14.13 -1.01
N THR A 138 8.47 -13.12 -0.29
CA THR A 138 7.05 -12.78 -0.28
C THR A 138 6.66 -12.05 -1.56
N ALA A 139 5.56 -12.48 -2.17
CA ALA A 139 4.92 -11.83 -3.30
C ALA A 139 3.78 -10.94 -2.83
N LEU A 140 3.72 -9.71 -3.36
CA LEU A 140 2.71 -8.72 -3.04
C LEU A 140 1.82 -8.44 -4.25
N PRO A 141 0.50 -8.32 -4.06
CA PRO A 141 -0.42 -8.03 -5.15
C PRO A 141 -0.29 -6.57 -5.60
N LEU A 142 -0.50 -6.33 -6.88
CA LEU A 142 -0.74 -5.00 -7.41
C LEU A 142 -1.93 -4.98 -8.37
N HIS A 143 -2.60 -3.83 -8.43
CA HIS A 143 -3.72 -3.56 -9.32
C HIS A 143 -3.56 -2.18 -9.93
N GLY A 144 -3.88 -2.03 -11.22
CA GLY A 144 -3.71 -0.76 -11.92
C GLY A 144 -4.16 -0.85 -13.38
N ASP A 145 -4.61 0.27 -13.92
CA ASP A 145 -5.17 0.34 -15.27
C ASP A 145 -4.13 0.70 -16.33
N ASP A 146 -2.97 1.24 -15.92
CA ASP A 146 -1.82 1.53 -16.78
C ASP A 146 -0.73 0.47 -16.63
N ALA A 147 -0.38 -0.20 -17.74
CA ALA A 147 0.60 -1.28 -17.73
C ALA A 147 2.04 -0.80 -17.42
N THR A 148 2.38 0.43 -17.79
CA THR A 148 3.72 1.00 -17.53
C THR A 148 3.87 1.30 -16.04
N ALA A 149 2.87 1.93 -15.44
CA ALA A 149 2.82 2.21 -14.00
C ALA A 149 2.86 0.92 -13.18
N LYS A 150 2.10 -0.12 -13.58
CA LYS A 150 2.19 -1.43 -12.92
C LYS A 150 3.59 -2.02 -12.98
N LYS A 151 4.29 -1.90 -14.12
CA LYS A 151 5.68 -2.33 -14.25
C LYS A 151 6.62 -1.55 -13.35
N GLU A 152 6.52 -0.22 -13.33
CA GLU A 152 7.35 0.63 -12.46
C GLU A 152 7.19 0.25 -10.98
N VAL A 153 5.96 -0.03 -10.54
CA VAL A 153 5.68 -0.48 -9.17
C VAL A 153 6.21 -1.90 -8.92
N ALA A 154 6.07 -2.82 -9.88
CA ALA A 154 6.65 -4.16 -9.76
C ALA A 154 8.18 -4.12 -9.64
N ASP A 155 8.84 -3.28 -10.44
CA ASP A 155 10.29 -3.08 -10.41
C ASP A 155 10.72 -2.47 -9.05
N LEU A 156 9.94 -1.53 -8.50
CA LEU A 156 10.18 -1.02 -7.15
C LEU A 156 10.04 -2.12 -6.09
N LEU A 157 8.99 -2.94 -6.13
CA LEU A 157 8.82 -4.03 -5.17
C LEU A 157 9.98 -5.02 -5.23
N ASP A 158 10.48 -5.32 -6.43
CA ASP A 158 11.67 -6.16 -6.62
C ASP A 158 12.90 -5.55 -5.91
N VAL A 159 13.16 -4.27 -6.13
CA VAL A 159 14.25 -3.53 -5.46
C VAL A 159 14.08 -3.53 -3.93
N LEU A 160 12.85 -3.44 -3.43
CA LEU A 160 12.54 -3.49 -2.00
C LEU A 160 12.61 -4.91 -1.42
N GLY A 161 12.83 -5.94 -2.24
CA GLY A 161 13.02 -7.32 -1.82
C GLY A 161 11.75 -8.17 -1.82
N PHE A 162 10.74 -7.82 -2.62
CA PHE A 162 9.46 -8.52 -2.73
C PHE A 162 9.13 -8.87 -4.19
N ASP A 163 8.48 -10.00 -4.41
CA ASP A 163 7.90 -10.30 -5.73
C ASP A 163 6.60 -9.51 -5.92
N ALA A 164 6.22 -9.29 -7.18
CA ALA A 164 4.97 -8.62 -7.54
C ALA A 164 4.03 -9.59 -8.27
N VAL A 165 2.74 -9.52 -7.95
CA VAL A 165 1.67 -10.25 -8.65
C VAL A 165 0.66 -9.25 -9.19
N ASP A 166 0.67 -9.04 -10.51
CA ASP A 166 -0.37 -8.28 -11.19
C ASP A 166 -1.69 -9.07 -11.14
N LEU A 167 -2.68 -8.50 -10.46
CA LEU A 167 -4.01 -9.06 -10.29
C LEU A 167 -5.08 -8.23 -11.03
N GLY A 168 -4.67 -7.46 -12.04
CA GLY A 168 -5.57 -6.80 -12.98
C GLY A 168 -5.79 -5.32 -12.72
N THR A 169 -7.01 -4.87 -12.96
CA THR A 169 -7.41 -3.44 -12.94
C THR A 169 -7.67 -2.93 -11.53
N LEU A 170 -7.79 -1.61 -11.36
CA LEU A 170 -8.22 -1.03 -10.08
C LEU A 170 -9.61 -1.53 -9.66
N ALA A 171 -10.50 -1.78 -10.62
CA ALA A 171 -11.81 -2.39 -10.38
C ALA A 171 -11.73 -3.81 -9.81
N GLU A 172 -10.62 -4.52 -10.00
CA GLU A 172 -10.38 -5.86 -9.41
C GLU A 172 -9.70 -5.79 -8.04
N SER A 173 -9.35 -4.59 -7.56
CA SER A 173 -8.62 -4.42 -6.31
C SER A 173 -9.37 -4.85 -5.04
N TRP A 174 -10.69 -5.02 -5.13
CA TRP A 174 -11.49 -5.60 -4.05
C TRP A 174 -11.01 -7.01 -3.67
N ARG A 175 -10.37 -7.76 -4.58
CA ARG A 175 -9.84 -9.13 -4.31
C ARG A 175 -8.78 -9.17 -3.23
N THR A 176 -8.16 -8.03 -2.91
CA THR A 176 -7.07 -7.89 -1.96
C THR A 176 -7.34 -6.84 -0.88
N GLY A 177 -8.56 -6.29 -0.86
CA GLY A 177 -9.01 -5.34 0.15
C GLY A 177 -9.48 -6.02 1.45
N PRO A 178 -9.87 -5.23 2.46
CA PRO A 178 -10.46 -5.76 3.70
C PRO A 178 -11.53 -6.81 3.47
N ASN A 179 -11.69 -7.74 4.43
CA ASN A 179 -12.57 -8.92 4.35
C ASN A 179 -12.12 -10.01 3.36
N THR A 180 -10.90 -9.95 2.81
CA THR A 180 -10.35 -10.99 1.92
C THR A 180 -9.14 -11.69 2.51
N PRO A 181 -8.83 -12.93 2.11
CA PRO A 181 -7.64 -13.65 2.60
C PRO A 181 -6.32 -12.93 2.33
N LEU A 182 -6.26 -12.14 1.25
CA LEU A 182 -5.06 -11.41 0.87
C LEU A 182 -4.86 -10.11 1.66
N TYR A 183 -5.85 -9.67 2.42
CA TYR A 183 -5.70 -8.55 3.34
C TYR A 183 -5.16 -9.02 4.69
N ALA A 184 -3.85 -8.86 4.88
CA ALA A 184 -3.07 -9.27 6.06
C ALA A 184 -3.04 -10.77 6.37
N LEU A 185 -4.18 -11.48 6.38
CA LEU A 185 -4.33 -12.87 6.85
C LEU A 185 -3.35 -13.85 6.21
N ALA A 186 -3.13 -13.78 4.91
CA ALA A 186 -2.20 -14.67 4.23
C ALA A 186 -0.73 -14.46 4.65
N TYR A 187 -0.40 -13.29 5.20
CA TYR A 187 0.96 -12.79 5.40
C TYR A 187 1.43 -12.81 6.85
N ILE A 188 0.60 -13.28 7.76
CA ILE A 188 0.87 -13.32 9.19
C ILE A 188 0.59 -14.72 9.73
N GLU A 189 1.12 -15.03 10.91
CA GLU A 189 0.70 -16.22 11.65
C GLU A 189 -0.81 -16.23 11.88
N GLN A 190 -1.37 -17.44 11.99
CA GLN A 190 -2.82 -17.63 12.12
C GLN A 190 -3.36 -16.89 13.36
N PRO A 191 -4.30 -15.94 13.19
CA PRO A 191 -4.87 -15.23 14.32
C PRO A 191 -5.75 -16.16 15.18
N PRO A 192 -5.91 -15.85 16.48
CA PRO A 192 -6.95 -16.46 17.30
C PRO A 192 -8.34 -16.34 16.65
N SER A 193 -9.19 -17.35 16.86
CA SER A 193 -10.57 -17.32 16.39
C SER A 193 -11.41 -16.31 17.18
N GLY A 194 -12.37 -15.65 16.53
CA GLY A 194 -13.40 -14.85 17.19
C GLY A 194 -13.00 -13.41 17.53
N LEU A 195 -11.92 -12.89 16.94
CA LEU A 195 -11.52 -11.49 17.09
C LEU A 195 -12.56 -10.56 16.46
N THR A 196 -12.85 -9.45 17.12
CA THR A 196 -13.51 -8.30 16.50
C THR A 196 -12.60 -7.69 15.42
N PRO A 197 -13.14 -6.89 14.49
CA PRO A 197 -12.32 -6.20 13.49
C PRO A 197 -11.19 -5.34 14.09
N GLN A 198 -11.44 -4.65 15.21
CA GLN A 198 -10.38 -3.87 15.88
C GLN A 198 -9.29 -4.77 16.48
N GLU A 199 -9.66 -5.87 17.13
CA GLU A 199 -8.69 -6.82 17.69
C GLU A 199 -7.87 -7.52 16.59
N PHE A 200 -8.51 -7.87 15.46
CA PHE A 200 -7.81 -8.42 14.30
C PHE A 200 -6.75 -7.45 13.76
N VAL A 201 -7.11 -6.17 13.58
CA VAL A 201 -6.15 -5.16 13.11
C VAL A 201 -4.99 -4.99 14.09
N ALA A 202 -5.28 -4.97 15.40
CA ALA A 202 -4.23 -4.88 16.41
C ALA A 202 -3.29 -6.10 16.40
N TYR A 203 -3.84 -7.31 16.26
CA TYR A 203 -3.07 -8.54 16.12
C TYR A 203 -2.19 -8.51 14.86
N ALA A 204 -2.78 -8.21 13.70
CA ALA A 204 -2.08 -8.19 12.41
C ALA A 204 -0.91 -7.20 12.36
N GLN A 205 -0.93 -6.13 13.18
CA GLN A 205 0.16 -5.18 13.29
C GLN A 205 1.39 -5.70 14.07
N GLN A 206 1.21 -6.74 14.89
CA GLN A 206 2.24 -7.26 15.80
C GLN A 206 2.70 -8.67 15.43
N ALA A 207 1.83 -9.45 14.78
CA ALA A 207 2.08 -10.82 14.37
C ALA A 207 3.36 -10.94 13.53
N ASP A 208 4.05 -12.07 13.69
CA ASP A 208 5.17 -12.43 12.83
C ASP A 208 4.71 -12.62 11.39
N ALA A 209 5.51 -12.12 10.45
CA ALA A 209 5.21 -12.20 9.04
C ALA A 209 5.60 -13.57 8.47
N VAL A 210 4.76 -14.11 7.60
CA VAL A 210 4.94 -15.41 6.94
C VAL A 210 5.17 -15.16 5.45
N PRO A 211 6.14 -15.84 4.81
CA PRO A 211 6.38 -15.67 3.39
C PRO A 211 5.23 -16.25 2.56
N VAL A 212 4.81 -15.50 1.53
CA VAL A 212 3.69 -15.90 0.65
C VAL A 212 4.19 -15.95 -0.80
N PRO A 213 4.30 -17.13 -1.42
CA PRO A 213 4.77 -17.23 -2.79
C PRO A 213 3.70 -16.72 -3.79
N ALA A 214 4.14 -16.28 -4.96
CA ALA A 214 3.27 -15.73 -6.00
C ALA A 214 2.12 -16.69 -6.42
N ALA A 215 2.38 -18.00 -6.44
CA ALA A 215 1.36 -19.00 -6.73
C ALA A 215 0.21 -18.96 -5.70
N ARG A 216 0.53 -18.80 -4.42
CA ARG A 216 -0.46 -18.71 -3.35
C ARG A 216 -1.26 -17.42 -3.44
N VAL A 217 -0.63 -16.31 -3.80
CA VAL A 217 -1.33 -15.03 -4.04
C VAL A 217 -2.36 -15.18 -5.16
N LYS A 218 -1.98 -15.79 -6.30
CA LYS A 218 -2.89 -16.05 -7.42
C LYS A 218 -4.05 -16.97 -7.05
N GLU A 219 -3.76 -18.06 -6.34
CA GLU A 219 -4.78 -19.01 -5.88
C GLU A 219 -5.81 -18.31 -4.99
N LEU A 220 -5.35 -17.57 -3.97
CA LEU A 220 -6.23 -16.84 -3.06
C LEU A 220 -7.07 -15.80 -3.81
N ALA A 221 -6.45 -15.00 -4.69
CA ALA A 221 -7.16 -13.98 -5.46
C ALA A 221 -8.26 -14.55 -6.37
N ALA A 222 -8.01 -15.73 -6.96
CA ALA A 222 -8.97 -16.43 -7.80
C ALA A 222 -10.14 -17.02 -7.01
N ALA A 223 -9.88 -17.46 -5.77
CA ALA A 223 -10.89 -18.05 -4.89
C ALA A 223 -11.72 -17.00 -4.11
N THR A 224 -11.26 -15.74 -4.01
CA THR A 224 -11.95 -14.68 -3.28
C THR A 224 -13.31 -14.36 -3.91
N VAL A 225 -14.34 -14.33 -3.05
CA VAL A 225 -15.68 -13.85 -3.40
C VAL A 225 -15.87 -12.44 -2.84
N ARG A 226 -16.45 -11.53 -3.63
CA ARG A 226 -16.63 -10.14 -3.21
C ARG A 226 -17.71 -10.04 -2.12
N GLY A 227 -17.30 -9.65 -0.91
CA GLY A 227 -18.19 -9.29 0.18
C GLY A 227 -18.46 -7.79 0.26
N PRO A 228 -19.15 -7.34 1.33
CA PRO A 228 -19.27 -5.92 1.67
C PRO A 228 -17.89 -5.26 1.86
N ALA A 229 -17.77 -4.01 1.45
CA ALA A 229 -16.53 -3.24 1.63
C ALA A 229 -16.35 -2.81 3.11
N GLY A 230 -15.14 -2.41 3.49
CA GLY A 230 -14.97 -1.59 4.70
C GLY A 230 -15.01 -2.31 6.05
N PHE A 231 -14.77 -3.62 6.13
CA PHE A 231 -14.98 -4.42 7.36
C PHE A 231 -16.44 -4.47 7.83
N GLN A 232 -17.41 -4.24 6.95
CA GLN A 232 -18.80 -4.57 7.21
C GLN A 232 -18.91 -6.11 7.22
N LEU A 233 -19.03 -6.69 8.41
CA LEU A 233 -19.23 -8.14 8.64
C LEU A 233 -20.71 -8.45 8.86
#